data_AF-A0A1E8VT76-F1
#
_entry.id   AF-A0A1E8VT76-F1
#
_cell.length_a   1.000
_cell.length_b   1.000
_cell.length_c   1.000
_cell.angle_alpha   90.00
_cell.angle_beta   90.00
_cell.angle_gamma   90.00
#
_symmetry.space_group_name_H-M   'P 1'
#
loop_
_entity.id
_entity.type
_entity.pdbx_description
1 polymer ?
#
loop_
_entity_poly.entity_id
_entity_poly.type
_entity_poly.pdbx_seq_one_letter_code
_entity_poly.pdbx_strand_id
1 'polypeptide(L)'
;MDYIYEAELERVEGDWLCTVPKFEGAFGGGATVRKAVGNCAEALRLAIAEALDEGAPLPRATFHNPPRVVMCVEVGERYVRESACMTVKQAAEELGVTSGRVSQLLKAGQLEAATIDGRRMVTIASVNERKANPPEPHRPKAE
;
A
#
# COMPACT_ATOMS: atom_id res chain seq x y z
N MET A 1 1.52 5.32 15.11
CA MET A 1 0.26 5.75 15.77
C MET A 1 -0.65 4.54 15.80
N ASP A 2 -1.42 4.38 16.87
CA ASP A 2 -2.31 3.23 17.03
C ASP A 2 -3.71 3.57 16.51
N TYR A 3 -4.27 2.66 15.72
CA TYR A 3 -5.60 2.76 15.17
C TYR A 3 -6.43 1.57 15.64
N ILE A 4 -7.62 1.86 16.15
CA ILE A 4 -8.51 0.85 16.73
C ILE A 4 -9.83 0.85 15.96
N TYR A 5 -10.17 -0.29 15.38
CA TYR A 5 -11.41 -0.51 14.65
C TYR A 5 -12.05 -1.83 15.08
N GLU A 6 -13.38 -1.85 15.07
CA GLU A 6 -14.12 -3.09 15.24
C GLU A 6 -14.09 -3.91 13.95
N ALA A 7 -13.88 -5.22 14.11
CA ALA A 7 -13.94 -6.18 13.04
C ALA A 7 -15.06 -7.19 13.30
N GLU A 8 -15.51 -7.83 12.23
CA GLU A 8 -16.46 -8.92 12.28
C GLU A 8 -15.77 -10.21 11.86
N LEU A 9 -16.14 -11.31 12.53
CA LEU A 9 -15.60 -12.63 12.26
C LEU A 9 -16.74 -13.57 11.94
N GLU A 10 -16.65 -14.24 10.79
CA GLU A 10 -17.64 -15.20 10.34
C GLU A 10 -16.98 -16.45 9.75
N ARG A 11 -17.77 -17.51 9.62
CA ARG A 11 -17.33 -18.77 9.04
C ARG A 11 -17.84 -18.88 7.61
N VAL A 12 -16.92 -18.99 6.66
CA VAL A 12 -17.21 -19.02 5.22
C VAL A 12 -16.53 -20.25 4.62
N GLU A 13 -17.33 -21.14 4.02
CA GLU A 13 -16.83 -22.34 3.31
C GLU A 13 -15.83 -23.21 4.09
N GLY A 14 -15.95 -23.22 5.43
CA GLY A 14 -15.09 -24.01 6.32
C GLY A 14 -13.93 -23.23 6.93
N ASP A 15 -13.58 -22.07 6.38
CA ASP A 15 -12.56 -21.14 6.86
C ASP A 15 -13.16 -20.00 7.69
N TRP A 16 -12.29 -19.23 8.35
CA TRP A 16 -12.65 -18.00 9.03
C TRP A 16 -12.39 -16.80 8.12
N LEU A 17 -13.33 -15.87 8.07
CA LEU A 17 -13.19 -14.58 7.42
C LEU A 17 -13.33 -13.49 8.48
N CYS A 18 -12.34 -12.59 8.51
CA CYS A 18 -12.36 -11.39 9.33
C CYS A 18 -12.49 -10.17 8.41
N THR A 19 -13.39 -9.23 8.71
CA THR A 19 -13.64 -8.02 7.91
C THR A 19 -13.66 -6.78 8.81
N VAL A 20 -13.26 -5.63 8.27
CA VAL A 20 -13.38 -4.33 8.96
C VAL A 20 -14.44 -3.49 8.24
N PRO A 21 -15.69 -3.42 8.74
CA PRO A 21 -16.79 -2.76 8.01
C PRO A 21 -16.53 -1.28 7.66
N LYS A 22 -15.62 -0.62 8.37
CA LYS A 22 -15.22 0.77 8.10
C LYS A 22 -14.25 0.93 6.92
N PHE A 23 -13.60 -0.14 6.48
CA PHE A 23 -12.64 -0.12 5.39
C PHE A 23 -13.05 -1.15 4.34
N GLU A 24 -13.63 -0.66 3.25
CA GLU A 24 -13.95 -1.49 2.10
C GLU A 24 -12.65 -2.13 1.57
N GLY A 25 -12.62 -3.45 1.47
CA GLY A 25 -11.42 -4.21 1.07
C GLY A 25 -10.47 -4.61 2.20
N ALA A 26 -10.65 -4.13 3.43
CA ALA A 26 -9.87 -4.61 4.58
C ALA A 26 -10.49 -5.89 5.16
N PHE A 27 -10.03 -7.04 4.65
CA PHE A 27 -10.44 -8.36 5.11
C PHE A 27 -9.28 -9.36 5.10
N GLY A 28 -9.44 -10.44 5.83
CA GLY A 28 -8.47 -11.53 5.90
C GLY A 28 -9.11 -12.87 6.17
N GLY A 29 -8.79 -13.86 5.33
CA GLY A 29 -9.26 -15.24 5.47
C GLY A 29 -8.21 -16.17 6.07
N GLY A 30 -8.65 -17.27 6.67
CA GLY A 30 -7.77 -18.39 7.00
C GLY A 30 -8.43 -19.52 7.78
N ALA A 31 -7.82 -20.71 7.73
CA ALA A 31 -8.26 -21.90 8.44
C ALA A 31 -8.36 -21.76 9.98
N THR A 32 -7.79 -20.70 10.57
CA THR A 32 -7.89 -20.41 12.00
C THR A 32 -8.24 -18.94 12.23
N VAL A 33 -8.90 -18.65 13.35
CA VAL A 33 -9.17 -17.28 13.81
C VAL A 33 -7.90 -16.44 13.82
N ARG A 34 -6.79 -16.99 14.35
CA ARG A 34 -5.49 -16.29 14.38
C ARG A 34 -5.03 -15.88 12.98
N LYS A 35 -5.20 -16.75 11.98
CA LYS A 35 -4.78 -16.47 10.60
C LYS A 35 -5.70 -15.44 9.95
N ALA A 36 -7.01 -15.59 10.09
CA ALA A 36 -7.98 -14.64 9.56
C ALA A 36 -7.80 -13.23 10.14
N VAL A 37 -7.70 -13.12 11.47
CA VAL A 37 -7.47 -11.84 12.16
C VAL A 37 -6.11 -11.26 11.81
N GLY A 38 -5.04 -12.07 11.74
CA GLY A 38 -3.72 -11.59 11.34
C GLY A 38 -3.70 -11.02 9.92
N ASN A 39 -4.31 -11.72 8.96
CA ASN A 39 -4.42 -11.26 7.58
C ASN A 39 -5.27 -9.98 7.48
N CYS A 40 -6.37 -9.91 8.25
CA CYS A 40 -7.24 -8.74 8.28
C CYS A 40 -6.54 -7.52 8.90
N ALA A 41 -5.72 -7.73 9.94
CA ALA A 41 -4.91 -6.68 10.53
C ALA A 41 -3.86 -6.13 9.54
N GLU A 42 -3.22 -6.97 8.72
CA GLU A 42 -2.34 -6.51 7.64
C GLU A 42 -3.11 -5.70 6.59
N ALA A 43 -4.28 -6.16 6.16
CA ALA A 43 -5.12 -5.44 5.20
C ALA A 43 -5.57 -4.07 5.76
N LEU A 44 -5.95 -4.01 7.03
CA LEU A 44 -6.32 -2.76 7.70
C LEU A 44 -5.12 -1.80 7.81
N ARG A 45 -3.92 -2.30 8.12
CA ARG A 45 -2.71 -1.45 8.13
C ARG A 45 -2.46 -0.83 6.77
N LEU A 46 -2.55 -1.61 5.70
CA LEU A 46 -2.36 -1.13 4.33
C LEU A 46 -3.39 -0.05 3.95
N ALA A 47 -4.67 -0.30 4.23
CA ALA A 47 -5.73 0.66 3.93
C ALA A 47 -5.58 1.99 4.70
N ILE A 48 -5.17 1.93 5.97
CA ILE A 48 -4.88 3.13 6.76
C ILE A 48 -3.65 3.85 6.21
N ALA A 49 -2.61 3.12 5.84
CA ALA A 49 -1.38 3.68 5.32
C ALA A 49 -1.59 4.43 4.00
N GLU A 50 -2.36 3.83 3.09
CA GLU A 50 -2.77 4.46 1.82
C GLU A 50 -3.57 5.74 2.08
N ALA A 51 -4.61 5.69 2.93
CA ALA A 51 -5.39 6.88 3.25
C ALA A 51 -4.55 8.01 3.86
N LEU A 52 -3.56 7.67 4.70
CA LEU A 52 -2.63 8.66 5.27
C LEU A 52 -1.69 9.26 4.22
N ASP A 53 -1.20 8.44 3.28
CA ASP A 53 -0.32 8.89 2.19
C ASP A 53 -1.06 9.85 1.24
N GLU A 54 -2.31 9.54 0.92
CA GLU A 54 -3.17 10.38 0.08
C GLU A 54 -3.71 11.63 0.78
N GLY A 55 -3.51 11.75 2.10
CA GLY A 55 -4.12 12.78 2.93
C GLY A 55 -5.65 12.66 3.05
N ALA A 56 -6.19 11.46 2.78
CA ALA A 56 -7.60 11.15 2.91
C ALA A 56 -8.01 11.00 4.39
N PRO A 57 -9.21 11.46 4.78
CA PRO A 57 -9.67 11.32 6.15
C PRO A 57 -9.97 9.85 6.49
N LEU A 58 -9.44 9.37 7.62
CA LEU A 58 -9.77 8.04 8.13
C LEU A 58 -11.22 7.99 8.64
N PRO A 59 -11.95 6.90 8.40
CA PRO A 59 -13.32 6.74 8.89
C PRO A 59 -13.37 6.74 10.43
N ARG A 60 -14.42 7.28 11.02
CA ARG A 60 -14.57 7.24 12.49
C ARG A 60 -14.89 5.80 12.95
N ALA A 61 -14.12 5.31 13.92
CA ALA A 61 -14.38 4.02 14.56
C ALA A 61 -15.73 4.00 15.29
N THR A 62 -16.43 2.88 15.18
CA THR A 62 -17.67 2.58 15.90
C THR A 62 -17.56 1.18 16.51
N PHE A 63 -18.13 0.98 17.70
CA PHE A 63 -18.08 -0.28 18.42
C PHE A 63 -19.50 -0.70 18.83
N HIS A 64 -19.86 -1.94 18.55
CA HIS A 64 -21.08 -2.53 19.08
C HIS A 64 -20.96 -2.75 20.60
N ASN A 65 -22.10 -2.88 21.27
CA ASN A 65 -22.17 -3.30 22.66
C ASN A 65 -23.07 -4.54 22.79
N PRO A 66 -22.52 -5.74 23.06
CA PRO A 66 -21.10 -6.05 23.25
C PRO A 66 -20.31 -6.05 21.91
N PRO A 67 -19.01 -5.74 21.92
CA PRO A 67 -18.19 -5.77 20.72
C PRO A 67 -17.91 -7.20 20.26
N ARG A 68 -17.83 -7.42 18.94
CA ARG A 68 -17.61 -8.75 18.33
C ARG A 68 -16.14 -9.14 18.28
N VAL A 69 -15.29 -8.29 17.68
CA VAL A 69 -13.82 -8.39 17.68
C VAL A 69 -13.27 -6.96 17.63
N VAL A 70 -12.30 -6.61 18.48
CA VAL A 70 -11.62 -5.31 18.43
C VAL A 70 -10.21 -5.51 17.89
N MET A 71 -9.88 -4.84 16.79
CA MET A 71 -8.54 -4.84 16.22
C MET A 71 -7.81 -3.55 16.58
N CYS A 72 -6.63 -3.69 17.17
CA CYS A 72 -5.67 -2.61 17.36
C CYS A 72 -4.51 -2.86 16.39
N VAL A 73 -4.23 -1.90 15.51
CA VAL A 73 -3.11 -1.95 14.59
C VAL A 73 -2.24 -0.71 14.75
N GLU A 74 -0.93 -0.94 14.83
CA GLU A 74 0.06 0.12 14.75
C GLU A 74 0.35 0.39 13.28
N VAL A 75 0.22 1.66 12.87
CA VAL A 75 0.71 2.16 11.58
C VAL A 75 1.73 3.26 11.86
N GLY A 76 3.00 2.95 11.61
CA GLY A 76 4.12 3.88 11.75
C GLY A 76 4.40 4.62 10.44
N GLU A 77 5.06 5.78 10.53
CA GLU A 77 5.47 6.58 9.36
C GLU A 77 6.27 5.76 8.34
N ARG A 78 7.08 4.81 8.83
CA ARG A 78 7.77 3.83 8.00
C ARG A 78 6.81 3.06 7.10
N TYR A 79 5.75 2.50 7.66
CA TYR A 79 4.81 1.64 6.94
C TYR A 79 4.04 2.45 5.88
N VAL A 80 3.67 3.69 6.21
CA VAL A 80 3.09 4.67 5.26
C VAL A 80 4.06 4.93 4.09
N ARG A 81 5.34 5.18 4.38
CA ARG A 81 6.34 5.38 3.33
C ARG A 81 6.59 4.12 2.51
N GLU A 82 6.58 2.95 3.13
CA GLU A 82 6.72 1.66 2.46
C GLU A 82 5.57 1.39 1.50
N SER A 83 4.32 1.67 1.89
CA SER A 83 3.15 1.51 1.00
C SER A 83 3.15 2.50 -0.16
N ALA A 84 3.70 3.70 0.04
CA ALA A 84 3.82 4.74 -0.99
C ALA A 84 4.97 4.51 -2.00
N CYS A 85 5.75 3.45 -1.81
CA CYS A 85 6.97 3.20 -2.55
C CYS A 85 6.99 1.80 -3.18
N MET A 86 7.72 1.68 -4.28
CA MET A 86 8.00 0.41 -4.92
C MET A 86 9.50 0.22 -5.13
N THR A 87 9.91 -1.04 -5.26
CA THR A 87 11.30 -1.35 -5.59
C THR A 87 11.65 -0.86 -6.99
N VAL A 88 12.95 -0.63 -7.24
CA VAL A 88 13.43 -0.30 -8.59
C VAL A 88 13.00 -1.34 -9.64
N LYS A 89 12.88 -2.61 -9.24
CA LYS A 89 12.42 -3.70 -10.11
C LYS A 89 10.94 -3.55 -10.46
N GLN A 90 10.08 -3.32 -9.48
CA GLN A 90 8.65 -3.07 -9.72
C GLN A 90 8.43 -1.84 -10.59
N ALA A 91 9.18 -0.75 -10.34
CA ALA A 91 9.12 0.45 -11.18
C ALA A 91 9.53 0.18 -12.63
N ALA A 92 10.52 -0.70 -12.84
CA ALA A 92 10.96 -1.11 -14.18
C ALA A 92 9.86 -1.88 -14.93
N GLU A 93 9.19 -2.81 -14.23
CA GLU A 93 8.05 -3.57 -14.74
C GLU A 93 6.87 -2.64 -15.09
N GLU A 94 6.51 -1.72 -14.20
CA GLU A 94 5.41 -0.75 -14.39
C GLU A 94 5.65 0.22 -15.56
N LEU A 95 6.91 0.60 -15.80
CA LEU A 95 7.29 1.51 -16.87
C LEU A 95 7.66 0.81 -18.18
N GLY A 96 7.74 -0.53 -18.19
CA GLY A 96 8.20 -1.30 -19.35
C GLY A 96 9.66 -1.01 -19.75
N VAL A 97 10.53 -0.68 -18.79
CA VAL A 97 11.95 -0.36 -19.03
C VAL A 97 12.87 -1.25 -18.18
N THR A 98 14.19 -1.10 -18.33
CA THR A 98 15.15 -1.83 -17.50
C THR A 98 15.39 -1.13 -16.16
N SER A 99 15.78 -1.87 -15.11
CA SER A 99 16.18 -1.30 -13.81
C SER A 99 17.34 -0.29 -13.94
N GLY A 100 18.23 -0.50 -14.90
CA GLY A 100 19.30 0.46 -15.24
C GLY A 100 18.74 1.78 -15.77
N ARG A 101 17.68 1.73 -16.59
CA ARG A 101 16.97 2.93 -17.05
C ARG A 101 16.28 3.64 -15.90
N VAL A 102 15.59 2.92 -15.01
CA VAL A 102 15.00 3.52 -13.79
C VAL A 102 16.06 4.24 -12.96
N SER A 103 17.24 3.63 -12.78
CA SER A 103 18.36 4.25 -12.05
C SER A 103 18.87 5.53 -12.72
N GLN A 104 18.87 5.60 -14.05
CA GLN A 104 19.20 6.83 -14.79
C GLN A 104 18.14 7.91 -14.58
N LEU A 105 16.86 7.56 -14.65
CA LEU A 105 15.75 8.49 -14.42
C LEU A 105 15.79 9.10 -13.03
N LEU A 106 16.06 8.27 -12.01
CA LEU A 106 16.26 8.71 -10.63
C LEU A 106 17.47 9.65 -10.47
N LYS A 107 18.56 9.42 -11.21
CA LYS A 107 19.73 10.32 -11.19
C LYS A 107 19.45 11.63 -11.92
N ALA A 108 18.62 11.60 -12.95
CA ALA A 108 18.21 12.76 -13.74
C ALA A 108 17.08 13.57 -13.09
N GLY A 109 16.57 13.16 -11.92
CA GLY A 109 15.44 13.82 -11.26
C GLY A 109 14.09 13.63 -11.97
N GLN A 110 14.00 12.65 -12.88
CA GLN A 110 12.79 12.36 -13.66
C GLN A 110 11.89 11.30 -13.00
N LEU A 111 12.34 10.75 -11.88
CA LEU A 111 11.60 9.91 -10.94
C LEU A 111 12.09 10.30 -9.55
N GLU A 112 11.23 10.17 -8.55
CA GLU A 112 11.56 10.49 -7.17
C GLU A 112 11.99 9.24 -6.41
N ALA A 113 13.04 9.40 -5.58
CA ALA A 113 13.50 8.34 -4.69
C ALA A 113 13.13 8.65 -3.25
N ALA A 114 12.76 7.60 -2.52
CA ALA A 114 12.67 7.60 -1.07
C ALA A 114 13.68 6.61 -0.48
N THR A 115 14.26 6.94 0.67
CA THR A 115 15.11 6.01 1.43
C THR A 115 14.30 5.42 2.57
N ILE A 116 14.14 4.10 2.55
CA ILE A 116 13.40 3.33 3.55
C ILE A 116 14.34 2.23 4.07
N ASP A 117 14.64 2.23 5.38
CA ASP A 117 15.57 1.27 6.00
C ASP A 117 16.93 1.17 5.28
N GLY A 118 17.45 2.31 4.81
CA GLY A 118 18.71 2.37 4.06
C GLY A 118 18.64 1.82 2.64
N ARG A 119 17.46 1.37 2.17
CA ARG A 119 17.22 0.97 0.79
C ARG A 119 16.64 2.13 -0.01
N ARG A 120 17.18 2.34 -1.21
CA ARG A 120 16.64 3.32 -2.16
C ARG A 120 15.44 2.70 -2.90
N MET A 121 14.29 3.32 -2.72
CA MET A 121 13.00 2.96 -3.32
C MET A 121 12.57 4.06 -4.31
N VAL A 122 11.55 3.77 -5.12
CA VAL A 122 10.94 4.72 -6.07
C VAL A 122 9.54 5.04 -5.58
N THR A 123 9.14 6.31 -5.56
CA THR A 123 7.78 6.67 -5.16
C THR A 123 6.77 6.22 -6.22
N ILE A 124 5.64 5.67 -5.79
CA ILE A 124 4.56 5.25 -6.70
C ILE A 124 4.03 6.46 -7.48
N ALA A 125 3.88 7.61 -6.80
CA ALA A 125 3.43 8.86 -7.40
C ALA A 125 4.26 9.28 -8.63
N SER A 126 5.60 9.29 -8.52
CA SER A 126 6.46 9.71 -9.64
C SER A 126 6.43 8.72 -10.82
N VAL A 127 6.24 7.43 -10.55
CA VAL A 127 6.03 6.41 -11.60
C VAL A 127 4.70 6.65 -12.32
N ASN A 128 3.62 6.89 -11.58
CA ASN A 128 2.30 7.17 -12.15
C ASN A 128 2.28 8.46 -12.97
N GLU A 129 2.91 9.54 -12.48
CA GLU A 129 3.04 10.79 -13.21
C GLU A 129 3.79 10.61 -14.54
N ARG A 130 4.87 9.81 -14.53
CA ARG A 130 5.63 9.49 -15.73
C ARG A 130 4.83 8.64 -16.73
N LYS A 131 3.99 7.72 -16.26
CA LYS A 131 3.09 6.94 -17.11
C LYS A 131 2.02 7.84 -17.76
N ALA A 132 1.50 8.81 -16.99
CA ALA A 132 0.53 9.78 -17.49
C ALA A 132 1.14 10.77 -18.49
N ASN A 133 2.43 11.10 -18.32
CA ASN A 133 3.18 12.05 -19.15
C ASN A 133 4.40 11.38 -19.80
N PRO A 134 4.20 10.47 -20.76
CA PRO A 134 5.31 9.77 -21.40
C PRO A 134 6.20 10.76 -22.17
N PRO A 135 7.52 10.57 -22.17
CA PRO A 135 8.43 11.42 -22.92
C PRO A 135 8.11 11.36 -24.42
N GLU A 136 8.27 12.49 -25.11
CA GLU A 136 8.09 12.53 -26.57
C GLU A 136 8.98 11.49 -27.24
N PRO A 137 8.46 10.76 -28.27
CA PRO A 137 9.28 9.84 -29.03
C PRO A 137 10.48 10.57 -29.60
N HIS A 138 11.69 10.18 -29.18
CA HIS A 138 12.91 10.69 -29.80
C HIS A 138 12.93 10.27 -31.27
N ARG A 139 12.60 11.19 -32.18
CA ARG A 139 12.90 11.04 -33.61
C ARG A 139 14.42 11.16 -33.77
N PRO A 140 15.13 10.13 -34.26
CA PRO A 140 16.54 10.27 -34.60
C PRO A 140 16.70 11.40 -35.62
N LYS A 141 17.71 12.26 -35.44
CA LYS A 141 18.10 13.19 -36.51
C LYS A 141 18.54 12.34 -37.69
N ALA A 142 17.85 12.46 -38.82
CA ALA A 142 18.34 11.92 -40.07
C ALA A 142 19.66 12.64 -40.40
N GLU A 143 20.73 11.88 -40.57
CA GLU A 143 21.95 12.34 -41.24
C GLU A 143 21.68 12.61 -42.72
#